data_AF-G6YH86-F1
#
_entry.id   AF-G6YH86-F1
#
_cell.length_a   1.000
_cell.length_b   1.000
_cell.length_c   1.000
_cell.angle_alpha   90.00
_cell.angle_beta   90.00
_cell.angle_gamma   90.00
#
_symmetry.space_group_name_H-M   'P 1'
#
loop_
_entity.id
_entity.type
_entity.pdbx_description
1 polymer ?
#
loop_
_entity_poly.entity_id
_entity_poly.type
_entity_poly.pdbx_seq_one_letter_code
_entity_poly.pdbx_strand_id
1 'polypeptide(L)'
;MQEFGNNLKIKISISGEVKGRIRGRMPDLPPRAFLDRLTDLYNLQWYFDGVELYVSSANEAQTRLLVLTPIRFDALKAALDALNISDERYVVRPAPGNALVMVSGPPRFVALVEQTFNALVAQAQAQPQAAAVEKPPQESVLLLFRGSSATVIRDGRQEGPYSSLPRQDDIVREPEPAQK
;
A
#
# COMPACT_ATOMS: atom_id res chain seq x y z
N MET A 1 -22.43 9.82 -31.16
CA MET A 1 -21.24 9.24 -30.49
C MET A 1 -20.31 8.55 -31.46
N GLN A 2 -20.74 7.56 -32.26
CA GLN A 2 -19.82 6.88 -33.20
C GLN A 2 -19.14 7.84 -34.19
N GLU A 3 -19.89 8.76 -34.80
CA GLU A 3 -19.33 9.81 -35.66
C GLU A 3 -18.36 10.74 -34.93
N PHE A 4 -18.60 11.04 -33.65
CA PHE A 4 -17.74 11.88 -32.82
C PHE A 4 -16.39 11.19 -32.57
N GLY A 5 -16.42 9.88 -32.24
CA GLY A 5 -15.22 9.06 -32.11
C GLY A 5 -14.41 8.98 -33.40
N ASN A 6 -15.09 8.76 -34.53
CA ASN A 6 -14.45 8.71 -35.83
C ASN A 6 -13.78 10.04 -36.22
N ASN A 7 -14.41 11.18 -35.93
CA ASN A 7 -13.86 12.50 -36.22
C ASN A 7 -12.58 12.77 -35.43
N LEU A 8 -12.57 12.37 -34.15
CA LEU A 8 -11.43 12.53 -33.25
C LEU A 8 -10.40 11.41 -33.34
N LYS A 9 -10.68 10.36 -34.12
CA LYS A 9 -9.87 9.13 -34.19
C LYS A 9 -9.65 8.47 -32.81
N ILE A 10 -10.65 8.58 -31.93
CA ILE A 10 -10.66 7.93 -30.61
C ILE A 10 -11.68 6.80 -30.59
N LYS A 11 -11.33 5.70 -29.93
CA LYS A 11 -12.29 4.64 -29.62
C LYS A 11 -13.28 5.15 -28.57
N ILE A 12 -14.53 4.72 -28.69
CA ILE A 12 -15.58 5.06 -27.73
C ILE A 12 -16.27 3.78 -27.29
N SER A 13 -16.25 3.54 -25.99
CA SER A 13 -17.04 2.51 -25.31
C SER A 13 -18.23 3.15 -24.62
N ILE A 14 -19.43 2.63 -24.89
CA ILE A 14 -20.68 3.13 -24.32
C ILE A 14 -21.26 2.01 -23.46
N SER A 15 -21.56 2.30 -22.19
CA SER A 15 -22.21 1.34 -21.30
C SER A 15 -23.56 0.88 -21.86
N GLY A 16 -23.90 -0.39 -21.64
CA GLY A 16 -25.20 -0.95 -22.01
C GLY A 16 -26.39 -0.29 -21.29
N GLU A 17 -26.14 0.37 -20.15
CA GLU A 17 -27.16 1.13 -19.42
C GLU A 17 -27.47 2.49 -20.05
N VAL A 18 -26.64 2.95 -21.00
CA VAL A 18 -26.92 4.16 -21.79
C VAL A 18 -27.98 3.83 -22.83
N LYS A 19 -29.21 4.23 -22.55
CA LYS A 19 -30.37 4.00 -23.42
C LYS A 19 -30.66 5.21 -24.30
N GLY A 20 -31.18 4.94 -25.48
CA GLY A 20 -31.64 5.96 -26.43
C GLY A 20 -30.66 6.22 -27.57
N ARG A 21 -31.11 7.05 -28.52
CA ARG A 21 -30.31 7.41 -29.69
C ARG A 21 -30.29 8.92 -29.82
N ILE A 22 -29.09 9.50 -29.74
CA ILE A 22 -28.88 10.91 -30.00
C ILE A 22 -28.93 11.10 -31.52
N ARG A 23 -29.93 11.84 -31.99
CA ARG A 23 -30.07 12.25 -33.39
C ARG A 23 -29.99 13.78 -33.45
N GLY A 24 -29.10 14.29 -34.28
CA GLY A 24 -28.89 15.73 -34.43
C GLY A 24 -27.62 15.99 -35.22
N ARG A 25 -27.48 17.22 -35.73
CA ARG A 25 -26.20 17.67 -36.30
C ARG A 25 -25.22 17.92 -35.16
N MET A 26 -23.94 17.63 -35.38
CA MET A 26 -22.91 18.13 -34.48
C MET A 26 -22.92 19.66 -34.55
N PRO A 27 -23.10 20.36 -33.42
CA PRO A 27 -22.93 21.80 -33.38
C PRO A 27 -21.47 22.15 -33.67
N ASP A 28 -21.23 23.35 -34.18
CA ASP A 28 -19.88 23.90 -34.36
C ASP A 28 -19.31 24.31 -33.00
N LEU A 29 -18.87 23.31 -32.22
CA LEU A 29 -18.29 23.45 -30.89
C LEU A 29 -16.96 22.70 -30.83
N PRO A 30 -16.00 23.17 -30.02
CA PRO A 30 -14.82 22.38 -29.68
C PRO A 30 -15.24 20.99 -29.17
N PRO A 31 -14.53 19.91 -29.52
CA PRO A 31 -14.98 18.56 -29.23
C PRO A 31 -15.28 18.29 -27.75
N ARG A 32 -14.45 18.84 -26.86
CA ARG A 32 -14.64 18.77 -25.41
C ARG A 32 -15.95 19.44 -24.96
N ALA A 33 -16.20 20.66 -25.43
CA ALA A 33 -17.42 21.41 -25.09
C ALA A 33 -18.68 20.73 -25.63
N PHE A 34 -18.60 20.12 -26.82
CA PHE A 34 -19.69 19.28 -27.34
C PHE A 34 -19.95 18.08 -26.43
N LEU A 35 -18.90 17.35 -26.03
CA LEU A 35 -19.03 16.18 -25.18
C LEU A 35 -19.63 16.54 -23.82
N ASP A 36 -19.14 17.60 -23.17
CA ASP A 36 -19.63 18.06 -21.88
C ASP A 36 -21.12 18.45 -21.96
N ARG A 37 -21.50 19.26 -22.96
CA ARG A 37 -22.91 19.61 -23.20
C ARG A 37 -23.78 18.37 -23.45
N LEU A 38 -23.27 17.43 -24.22
CA LEU A 38 -24.00 16.21 -24.55
C LEU A 38 -24.21 15.34 -23.31
N THR A 39 -23.19 15.21 -22.46
CA THR A 39 -23.34 14.45 -21.23
C THR A 39 -24.29 15.10 -20.24
N ASP A 40 -24.29 16.43 -20.14
CA ASP A 40 -25.22 17.16 -19.29
C ASP A 40 -26.67 17.00 -19.74
N LEU A 41 -26.94 17.10 -21.05
CA LEU A 41 -28.30 17.00 -21.59
C LEU A 41 -28.93 15.62 -21.43
N TYR A 42 -28.11 14.56 -21.45
CA TYR A 42 -28.60 13.17 -21.45
C TYR A 42 -28.32 12.44 -20.13
N ASN A 43 -27.95 13.17 -19.07
CA ASN A 43 -27.59 12.60 -17.76
C ASN A 43 -26.53 11.49 -17.88
N LEU A 44 -25.49 11.77 -18.65
CA LEU A 44 -24.35 10.89 -18.86
C LEU A 44 -23.13 11.44 -18.14
N GLN A 45 -22.11 10.61 -18.03
CA GLN A 45 -20.79 10.96 -17.55
C GLN A 45 -19.76 10.27 -18.44
N TRP A 46 -18.55 10.81 -18.50
CA TRP A 46 -17.54 10.29 -19.40
C TRP A 46 -16.15 10.34 -18.81
N TYR A 47 -15.35 9.33 -19.09
CA TYR A 47 -13.95 9.26 -18.67
C TYR A 47 -13.07 8.76 -19.80
N PHE A 48 -11.98 9.46 -20.07
CA PHE A 48 -10.99 9.08 -21.07
C PHE A 48 -9.75 8.60 -20.35
N ASP A 49 -9.34 7.34 -20.58
CA ASP A 49 -8.22 6.72 -19.88
C ASP A 49 -6.87 6.88 -20.62
N GLY A 50 -6.82 7.75 -21.63
CA GLY A 50 -5.68 7.92 -22.52
C GLY A 50 -5.76 7.07 -23.79
N VAL A 51 -6.64 6.07 -23.85
CA VAL A 51 -6.78 5.16 -24.99
C VAL A 51 -8.20 5.15 -25.54
N GLU A 52 -9.19 5.04 -24.67
CA GLU A 52 -10.60 4.92 -25.03
C GLU A 52 -11.47 5.87 -24.20
N LEU A 53 -12.46 6.46 -24.86
CA LEU A 53 -13.45 7.29 -24.21
C LEU A 53 -14.60 6.39 -23.73
N TYR A 54 -14.77 6.32 -22.42
CA TYR A 54 -15.86 5.60 -21.78
C TYR A 54 -17.00 6.56 -21.50
N VAL A 55 -18.20 6.20 -21.95
CA VAL A 55 -19.43 6.94 -21.67
C VAL A 55 -20.37 6.03 -20.90
N SER A 56 -20.84 6.51 -19.75
CA SER A 56 -21.79 5.80 -18.88
C SER A 56 -22.94 6.71 -18.51
N SER A 57 -24.05 6.14 -18.06
CA SER A 57 -25.11 6.88 -17.39
C SER A 57 -24.57 7.47 -16.09
N ALA A 58 -24.99 8.69 -15.73
CA ALA A 58 -24.64 9.27 -14.43
C ALA A 58 -25.14 8.42 -13.26
N ASN A 59 -26.20 7.62 -13.46
CA ASN A 59 -26.70 6.68 -12.46
C ASN A 59 -25.76 5.49 -12.21
N GLU A 60 -24.77 5.28 -13.07
CA GLU A 60 -23.71 4.28 -12.89
C GLU A 60 -22.53 4.84 -12.08
N ALA A 61 -22.58 6.10 -11.62
CA ALA A 61 -21.55 6.63 -10.75
C ALA A 61 -21.35 5.74 -9.51
N GLN A 62 -20.10 5.43 -9.20
CA GLN A 62 -19.73 4.57 -8.09
C GLN A 62 -18.99 5.38 -7.04
N THR A 63 -19.20 5.02 -5.78
CA THR A 63 -18.43 5.53 -4.65
C THR A 63 -17.81 4.36 -3.91
N ARG A 64 -16.50 4.46 -3.65
CA ARG A 64 -15.71 3.45 -2.95
C ARG A 64 -14.92 4.08 -1.81
N LEU A 65 -14.81 3.34 -0.70
CA LEU A 65 -13.91 3.65 0.40
C LEU A 65 -12.79 2.63 0.39
N LEU A 66 -11.56 3.08 0.27
CA LEU A 66 -10.37 2.23 0.25
C LEU A 66 -9.57 2.48 1.53
N VAL A 67 -9.19 1.40 2.22
CA VAL A 67 -8.34 1.46 3.42
C VAL A 67 -6.90 1.59 2.97
N LEU A 68 -6.21 2.68 3.32
CA LEU A 68 -4.90 2.95 2.76
C LEU A 68 -3.80 2.02 3.27
N THR A 69 -3.90 1.44 4.47
CA THR A 69 -2.87 0.55 5.01
C THR A 69 -2.60 -0.67 4.11
N PRO A 70 -1.33 -0.97 3.74
CA PRO A 70 -0.07 -0.42 4.28
C PRO A 70 0.51 0.80 3.55
N ILE A 71 -0.17 1.35 2.55
CA ILE A 71 0.31 2.49 1.74
C ILE A 71 -0.18 3.84 2.29
N ARG A 72 0.45 4.94 1.85
CA ARG A 72 0.04 6.31 2.19
C ARG A 72 -0.77 6.93 1.05
N PHE A 73 -1.66 7.86 1.38
CA PHE A 73 -2.45 8.60 0.38
C PHE A 73 -1.57 9.26 -0.71
N ASP A 74 -0.45 9.87 -0.31
CA ASP A 74 0.46 10.56 -1.25
C ASP A 74 1.04 9.60 -2.30
N ALA A 75 1.32 8.35 -1.91
CA ALA A 75 1.81 7.32 -2.82
C ALA A 75 0.73 6.91 -3.83
N LEU A 76 -0.52 6.77 -3.38
CA LEU A 76 -1.65 6.52 -4.27
C LEU A 76 -1.85 7.70 -5.24
N LYS A 77 -1.90 8.94 -4.73
CA LYS A 77 -2.10 10.13 -5.57
C LYS A 77 -0.99 10.29 -6.62
N ALA A 78 0.27 10.12 -6.22
CA ALA A 78 1.40 10.18 -7.13
C ALA A 78 1.33 9.10 -8.23
N ALA A 79 0.92 7.87 -7.89
CA ALA A 79 0.75 6.81 -8.87
C ALA A 79 -0.38 7.10 -9.86
N LEU A 80 -1.53 7.60 -9.37
CA LEU A 80 -2.65 7.98 -10.23
C LEU A 80 -2.27 9.12 -11.19
N ASP A 81 -1.50 10.10 -10.71
CA ASP A 81 -1.00 11.19 -11.54
C ASP A 81 0.00 10.70 -12.59
N ALA A 82 0.97 9.86 -12.19
CA ALA A 82 1.98 9.31 -13.10
C ALA A 82 1.38 8.42 -14.20
N LEU A 83 0.25 7.77 -13.92
CA LEU A 83 -0.49 6.94 -14.88
C LEU A 83 -1.52 7.75 -15.69
N ASN A 84 -1.61 9.07 -15.50
CA ASN A 84 -2.62 9.94 -16.09
C ASN A 84 -4.06 9.45 -15.83
N ILE A 85 -4.32 8.89 -14.66
CA ILE A 85 -5.65 8.42 -14.22
C ILE A 85 -6.44 9.55 -13.55
N SER A 86 -5.74 10.47 -12.88
CA SER A 86 -6.36 11.58 -12.17
C SER A 86 -7.16 12.49 -13.12
N ASP A 87 -8.40 12.78 -12.75
CA ASP A 87 -9.28 13.72 -13.44
C ASP A 87 -9.97 14.59 -12.39
N GLU A 88 -9.83 15.90 -12.51
CA GLU A 88 -10.31 16.88 -11.52
C GLU A 88 -11.83 16.88 -11.37
N ARG A 89 -12.56 16.33 -12.34
CA ARG A 89 -14.02 16.18 -12.27
C ARG A 89 -14.46 15.12 -11.28
N TYR A 90 -13.56 14.22 -10.88
CA TYR A 90 -13.87 13.07 -10.04
C TYR A 90 -13.16 13.13 -8.70
N VAL A 91 -13.79 12.54 -7.69
CA VAL A 91 -13.34 12.69 -6.31
C VAL A 91 -12.34 11.59 -5.99
N VAL A 92 -11.16 11.99 -5.51
CA VAL A 92 -10.20 11.14 -4.80
C VAL A 92 -9.75 11.92 -3.57
N ARG A 93 -10.38 11.67 -2.42
CA ARG A 93 -10.23 12.50 -1.22
C ARG A 93 -9.91 11.64 0.00
N PRO A 94 -8.85 11.94 0.76
CA PRO A 94 -8.59 11.25 2.02
C PRO A 94 -9.67 11.62 3.06
N ALA A 95 -10.11 10.65 3.85
CA ALA A 95 -10.94 10.89 5.02
C ALA A 95 -10.10 11.54 6.14
N PRO A 96 -10.74 12.19 7.14
CA PRO A 96 -10.04 12.65 8.34
C PRO A 96 -9.20 11.54 8.97
N GLY A 97 -7.94 11.85 9.32
CA GLY A 97 -6.98 10.88 9.84
C GLY A 97 -6.24 10.06 8.78
N ASN A 98 -6.48 10.30 7.49
CA ASN A 98 -5.72 9.75 6.34
C ASN A 98 -5.62 8.22 6.28
N ALA A 99 -6.50 7.50 6.99
CA ALA A 99 -6.54 6.04 6.98
C ALA A 99 -7.41 5.48 5.84
N LEU A 100 -8.36 6.27 5.34
CA LEU A 100 -9.26 5.91 4.24
C LEU A 100 -9.16 6.95 3.13
N VAL A 101 -9.42 6.51 1.90
CA VAL A 101 -9.66 7.41 0.77
C VAL A 101 -11.05 7.12 0.18
N MET A 102 -11.82 8.18 -0.04
CA MET A 102 -13.07 8.13 -0.77
C MET A 102 -12.81 8.42 -2.24
N VAL A 103 -13.29 7.54 -3.10
CA VAL A 103 -13.22 7.64 -4.55
C VAL A 103 -14.63 7.70 -5.09
N SER A 104 -14.95 8.67 -5.95
CA SER A 104 -16.27 8.77 -6.57
C SER A 104 -16.16 9.25 -8.01
N GLY A 105 -16.84 8.54 -8.92
CA GLY A 105 -16.83 8.86 -10.35
C GLY A 105 -17.41 7.74 -11.21
N PRO A 106 -17.19 7.79 -12.54
CA PRO A 106 -17.69 6.78 -13.46
C PRO A 106 -17.02 5.42 -13.25
N PRO A 107 -17.70 4.31 -13.62
CA PRO A 107 -17.22 2.95 -13.36
C PRO A 107 -15.76 2.71 -13.81
N ARG A 108 -15.39 3.20 -15.00
CA ARG A 108 -14.04 3.03 -15.53
C ARG A 108 -12.98 3.73 -14.67
N PHE A 109 -13.26 4.96 -14.24
CA PHE A 109 -12.36 5.73 -13.38
C PHE A 109 -12.16 5.03 -12.04
N VAL A 110 -13.27 4.67 -11.38
CA VAL A 110 -13.22 3.98 -10.08
C VAL A 110 -12.47 2.66 -10.18
N ALA A 111 -12.71 1.87 -11.24
CA ALA A 111 -12.00 0.62 -11.47
C ALA A 111 -10.48 0.80 -11.65
N LEU A 112 -10.04 1.86 -12.35
CA LEU A 112 -8.60 2.16 -12.49
C LEU A 112 -7.96 2.57 -11.18
N VAL A 113 -8.67 3.37 -10.37
CA VAL A 113 -8.20 3.76 -9.05
C VAL A 113 -8.07 2.53 -8.15
N GLU A 114 -9.07 1.65 -8.12
CA GLU A 114 -9.04 0.40 -7.35
C GLU A 114 -7.92 -0.53 -7.82
N GLN A 115 -7.73 -0.69 -9.14
CA GLN A 115 -6.64 -1.50 -9.70
C GLN A 115 -5.27 -0.96 -9.29
N THR A 116 -5.07 0.35 -9.37
CA THR A 116 -3.80 1.01 -8.99
C THR A 116 -3.54 0.86 -7.50
N PHE A 117 -4.57 1.10 -6.69
CA PHE A 117 -4.53 0.90 -5.24
C PHE A 117 -4.12 -0.53 -4.88
N ASN A 118 -4.77 -1.54 -5.46
CA ASN A 118 -4.46 -2.94 -5.19
C ASN A 118 -3.03 -3.31 -5.59
N ALA A 119 -2.55 -2.78 -6.73
CA ALA A 119 -1.17 -3.01 -7.17
C ALA A 119 -0.15 -2.40 -6.20
N LEU A 120 -0.41 -1.22 -5.65
CA LEU A 120 0.45 -0.58 -4.65
C LEU A 120 0.46 -1.36 -3.32
N VAL A 121 -0.71 -1.82 -2.87
CA VAL A 121 -0.83 -2.67 -1.67
C VAL A 121 -0.05 -3.97 -1.84
N ALA A 122 -0.20 -4.65 -2.98
CA ALA A 122 0.53 -5.87 -3.27
C ALA A 122 2.06 -5.66 -3.29
N GLN A 123 2.52 -4.55 -3.90
CA GLN A 123 3.94 -4.19 -3.89
C GLN A 123 4.48 -3.94 -2.48
N ALA A 124 3.73 -3.23 -1.64
CA ALA A 124 4.13 -2.95 -0.25
C ALA A 124 4.19 -4.24 0.60
N GLN A 125 3.28 -5.19 0.37
CA GLN A 125 3.28 -6.49 1.05
C GLN A 125 4.38 -7.43 0.56
N ALA A 126 4.73 -7.36 -0.74
CA ALA A 126 5.81 -8.14 -1.35
C ALA A 126 7.21 -7.64 -0.98
N GLN A 127 7.33 -6.53 -0.23
CA GLN A 127 8.57 -6.04 0.36
C GLN A 127 8.70 -6.35 1.86
N PRO A 128 8.59 -7.62 2.33
CA PRO A 128 9.01 -7.94 3.68
C PRO A 128 10.56 -7.89 3.69
N GLN A 129 11.13 -6.86 4.32
CA GLN A 129 12.50 -6.90 4.83
C GLN A 129 13.65 -7.05 3.79
N ALA A 130 13.92 -6.01 3.01
CA ALA A 130 15.33 -5.74 2.63
C ALA A 130 16.15 -5.22 3.85
N ALA A 131 15.48 -4.78 4.92
CA ALA A 131 16.10 -4.28 6.15
C ALA A 131 16.35 -5.36 7.24
N ALA A 132 15.94 -6.63 7.06
CA ALA A 132 16.34 -7.70 7.98
C ALA A 132 17.65 -8.40 7.58
N VAL A 133 18.28 -7.98 6.49
CA VAL A 133 19.62 -8.46 6.07
C VAL A 133 20.75 -7.67 6.76
N GLU A 134 20.42 -6.62 7.52
CA GLU A 134 21.37 -5.90 8.39
C GLU A 134 21.06 -6.08 9.88
N LYS A 135 20.69 -7.30 10.32
CA LYS A 135 20.90 -7.63 11.73
C LYS A 135 22.42 -7.83 11.90
N PRO A 136 23.15 -7.02 12.69
CA PRO A 136 24.55 -7.32 12.99
C PRO A 136 24.62 -8.74 13.57
N PRO A 137 25.72 -9.49 13.35
CA PRO A 137 25.83 -10.87 13.79
C PRO A 137 25.53 -10.92 15.28
N GLN A 138 24.39 -11.54 15.64
CA GLN A 138 24.14 -11.85 17.04
C GLN A 138 25.16 -12.91 17.42
N GLU A 139 26.17 -12.52 18.19
CA GLU A 139 27.07 -13.44 18.88
C GLU A 139 26.23 -14.54 19.51
N SER A 140 26.28 -15.72 18.91
CA SER A 140 25.53 -16.87 19.37
C SER A 140 26.29 -17.45 20.54
N VAL A 141 26.03 -16.95 21.75
CA VAL A 141 26.62 -17.50 22.96
C VAL A 141 25.88 -18.79 23.32
N LEU A 142 26.49 -19.94 23.02
CA LEU A 142 25.97 -21.23 23.46
C LEU A 142 26.51 -21.52 24.87
N LEU A 143 25.62 -21.50 25.86
CA LEU A 143 25.92 -21.89 27.24
C LEU A 143 25.64 -23.38 27.41
N LEU A 144 26.72 -24.17 27.48
CA LEU A 144 26.63 -25.60 27.75
C LEU A 144 26.80 -25.83 29.25
N PHE A 145 25.74 -26.30 29.90
CA PHE A 145 25.75 -26.66 31.31
C PHE A 145 26.01 -28.17 31.45
N ARG A 146 27.10 -28.54 32.11
CA ARG A 146 27.40 -29.93 32.46
C ARG A 146 27.75 -29.99 33.95
N GLY A 147 26.79 -30.41 34.77
CA GLY A 147 26.95 -30.44 36.23
C GLY A 147 27.16 -29.04 36.81
N SER A 148 28.09 -28.89 37.75
CA SER A 148 28.38 -27.62 38.45
C SER A 148 29.23 -26.62 37.66
N SER A 149 29.41 -26.82 36.35
CA SER A 149 30.23 -25.94 35.50
C SER A 149 29.46 -25.51 34.24
N ALA A 150 29.55 -24.22 33.92
CA ALA A 150 29.07 -23.64 32.68
C ALA A 150 30.25 -23.22 31.82
N THR A 151 30.25 -23.62 30.55
CA THR A 151 31.26 -23.18 29.56
C THR A 151 30.59 -22.29 28.53
N VAL A 152 31.20 -21.12 28.30
CA VAL A 152 30.78 -20.13 27.30
C VAL A 152 31.61 -20.35 26.04
N ILE A 153 30.95 -20.58 24.91
CA ILE A 153 31.63 -20.67 23.61
C ILE A 153 31.19 -19.50 22.75
N ARG A 154 32.16 -18.69 22.32
CA ARG A 154 31.97 -17.53 21.43
C ARG A 154 32.85 -17.71 20.19
N ASP A 155 32.25 -17.60 19.00
CA ASP A 155 32.93 -17.68 17.69
C ASP A 155 33.89 -18.88 17.52
N GLY A 156 33.47 -20.06 17.98
CA GLY A 156 34.23 -21.31 17.80
C GLY A 156 35.53 -21.40 18.59
N ARG A 157 35.83 -20.41 19.45
CA ARG A 157 36.95 -20.44 20.39
C ARG A 157 36.39 -20.65 21.80
N GLN A 158 36.86 -21.70 22.46
CA GLN A 158 36.53 -21.93 23.87
C GLN A 158 37.27 -20.88 24.70
N GLU A 159 36.53 -19.99 25.38
CA GLU A 159 37.11 -19.20 26.45
C GLU A 159 37.20 -20.09 27.70
N GLY A 160 38.40 -20.21 28.26
CA GLY A 160 38.66 -21.04 29.44
C GLY A 160 37.91 -20.53 30.68
N PRO A 161 37.65 -21.41 31.66
CA PRO A 161 36.78 -21.06 32.78
C PRO A 161 37.36 -19.92 33.61
N TYR A 162 36.53 -18.90 33.87
CA TYR A 162 36.79 -17.89 34.89
C TYR A 162 37.02 -18.58 36.24
N SER A 163 38.28 -18.66 36.64
CA SER A 163 38.68 -19.11 37.98
C SER A 163 38.73 -17.89 38.89
N SER A 164 37.64 -17.60 39.58
CA SER A 164 37.72 -16.79 40.80
C SER A 164 37.82 -17.72 42.00
N LEU A 165 39.06 -17.98 42.43
CA LEU A 165 39.35 -18.43 43.80
C LEU A 165 40.00 -17.27 44.56
N PRO A 166 39.50 -16.92 45.75
CA PRO A 166 40.34 -16.39 46.81
C PRO A 166 41.19 -17.54 47.41
N ARG A 167 42.52 -17.37 47.42
CA ARG A 167 43.46 -17.97 48.40
C ARG A 167 43.18 -17.33 49.77
N GLN A 168 43.31 -17.93 50.96
CA GLN A 168 43.94 -19.17 51.41
C GLN A 168 43.43 -19.45 52.85
N ASP A 169 43.35 -20.72 53.24
CA ASP A 169 43.16 -21.20 54.62
C ASP A 169 44.27 -20.71 55.57
N ASP A 170 43.91 -20.51 56.85
CA ASP A 170 44.78 -20.89 57.96
C ASP A 170 43.97 -21.56 59.08
N ILE A 171 44.39 -22.78 59.41
CA ILE A 171 43.85 -23.66 60.43
C ILE A 171 44.57 -23.35 61.76
N VAL A 172 43.84 -23.07 62.84
CA VAL A 172 44.32 -23.46 64.19
C VAL A 172 43.13 -23.95 65.04
N ARG A 173 43.36 -25.12 65.65
CA ARG A 173 42.47 -25.96 66.46
C ARG A 173 41.92 -25.30 67.73
N GLU A 174 40.75 -25.83 68.11
CA GLU A 174 40.08 -25.88 69.42
C GLU A 174 40.99 -25.94 70.66
N PRO A 175 40.51 -25.51 71.84
CA PRO A 175 39.71 -26.44 72.65
C PRO A 175 38.51 -25.81 73.40
N GLU A 176 37.43 -26.58 73.50
CA GLU A 176 36.43 -26.51 74.59
C GLU A 176 37.09 -26.94 75.93
N PRO A 177 36.62 -26.51 77.14
CA PRO A 177 35.24 -26.76 77.57
C PRO A 177 34.56 -25.74 78.52
N ALA A 178 33.23 -25.90 78.62
CA ALA A 178 32.31 -25.75 79.77
C ALA A 178 32.46 -24.54 80.75
N GLN A 179 31.33 -23.90 81.10
CA GLN A 179 30.46 -24.31 82.23
C GLN A 179 29.58 -23.13 82.75
N LYS A 180 28.33 -23.48 83.06
CA LYS A 180 27.31 -22.80 83.91
C LYS A 180 26.53 -21.59 83.37
#